data_AF-A0A846CPS4-F1
#
_entry.id   AF-A0A846CPS4-F1
#
_cell.length_a   1.000
_cell.length_b   1.000
_cell.length_c   1.000
_cell.angle_alpha   90.00
_cell.angle_beta   90.00
_cell.angle_gamma   90.00
#
_symmetry.space_group_name_H-M   'P 1'
#
loop_
_entity.id
_entity.type
_entity.pdbx_description
1 polymer ?
#
loop_
_entity_poly.entity_id
_entity_poly.type
_entity_poly.pdbx_seq_one_letter_code
_entity_poly.pdbx_strand_id
1 'polypeptide(L)'
;MTTTSTGRWQFWIDRGGTFTDIVAKRPDGQLIIHKLLSENPERYQDAGVQGIREILEIPVDRPIPSDAIEAIKMGTTVATNALLERKGDRTVLVITK
;
A
#
# COMPACT_ATOMS: atom_id res chain seq x y z
N MET A 1 24.02 -3.52 -27.98
CA MET A 1 23.19 -4.50 -27.26
C MET A 1 23.00 -4.01 -25.84
N THR A 2 21.95 -3.25 -25.58
CA THR A 2 21.56 -2.85 -24.22
C THR A 2 20.71 -3.96 -23.64
N THR A 3 21.20 -4.61 -22.59
CA THR A 3 20.49 -5.61 -21.80
C THR A 3 19.34 -4.92 -21.06
N THR A 4 18.15 -4.93 -21.66
CA THR A 4 16.90 -4.63 -20.96
C THR A 4 16.65 -5.76 -19.96
N SER A 5 17.09 -5.55 -18.71
CA SER A 5 16.52 -6.26 -17.57
C SER A 5 15.01 -6.09 -17.64
N THR A 6 14.27 -7.15 -17.97
CA THR A 6 12.81 -7.20 -17.89
C THR A 6 12.43 -7.25 -16.41
N GLY A 7 12.50 -6.10 -15.74
CA GLY A 7 12.08 -5.98 -14.34
C GLY A 7 10.59 -6.22 -14.21
N ARG A 8 10.15 -6.57 -13.01
CA ARG A 8 8.72 -6.54 -12.64
C ARG A 8 8.49 -5.33 -11.73
N TRP A 9 7.22 -4.97 -11.55
CA TRP A 9 6.87 -3.83 -10.70
C TRP A 9 7.20 -4.11 -9.23
N GLN A 10 7.68 -3.09 -8.52
CA GLN A 10 7.85 -3.13 -7.07
C GLN A 10 7.11 -1.96 -6.46
N PHE A 11 6.41 -2.19 -5.34
CA PHE A 11 5.66 -1.16 -4.63
C PHE A 11 6.11 -1.08 -3.18
N TRP A 12 6.28 0.14 -2.69
CA TRP A 12 6.43 0.48 -1.28
C TRP A 12 5.28 1.40 -0.90
N ILE A 13 4.48 0.99 0.07
CA ILE A 13 3.26 1.67 0.47
C ILE A 13 3.41 2.03 1.94
N ASP A 14 3.19 3.30 2.29
CA ASP A 14 3.06 3.75 3.67
C ASP A 14 1.65 4.29 3.91
N ARG A 15 0.83 3.52 4.64
CA ARG A 15 -0.53 3.93 5.00
C ARG A 15 -0.50 4.72 6.31
N GLY A 16 -0.60 6.03 6.20
CA GLY A 16 -0.77 6.98 7.29
C GLY A 16 -2.23 7.14 7.76
N GLY A 17 -2.46 8.04 8.71
CA GLY A 17 -3.81 8.41 9.17
C GLY A 17 -4.60 9.22 8.13
N THR A 18 -3.97 10.20 7.48
CA THR A 18 -4.65 11.06 6.48
C THR A 18 -4.36 10.62 5.05
N PHE A 19 -3.11 10.27 4.75
CA PHE A 19 -2.67 9.93 3.40
C PHE A 19 -1.97 8.57 3.36
N THR A 20 -2.10 7.91 2.22
CA THR A 20 -1.31 6.76 1.83
C THR A 20 -0.33 7.20 0.75
N ASP A 21 0.96 7.05 1.05
CA ASP A 21 2.06 7.34 0.15
C ASP A 21 2.50 6.05 -0.55
N ILE A 22 2.70 6.12 -1.87
CA ILE A 22 3.12 4.97 -2.68
C ILE A 22 4.33 5.38 -3.49
N VAL A 23 5.40 4.60 -3.37
CA VAL A 23 6.52 4.61 -4.31
C VAL A 23 6.45 3.33 -5.12
N ALA A 24 6.40 3.46 -6.45
CA ALA A 24 6.43 2.34 -7.37
C ALA A 24 7.69 2.40 -8.22
N LYS A 25 8.33 1.25 -8.44
CA LYS A 25 9.41 1.09 -9.41
C LYS A 25 8.89 0.32 -10.60
N ARG A 26 8.99 0.94 -11.77
CA ARG A 26 8.68 0.35 -13.07
C ARG A 26 9.67 -0.76 -13.43
N PRO A 27 9.28 -1.69 -14.32
CA PRO A 27 10.18 -2.63 -15.00
C PRO A 27 11.45 -1.99 -15.57
N ASP A 28 11.34 -0.77 -16.11
CA ASP A 28 12.44 0.00 -16.69
C ASP A 28 13.34 0.70 -15.64
N GLY A 29 13.00 0.57 -14.36
CA GLY A 29 13.74 1.15 -13.25
C GLY A 29 13.28 2.55 -12.82
N GLN A 30 12.37 3.20 -13.54
CA GLN A 30 11.84 4.52 -13.17
C GLN A 30 10.98 4.45 -11.90
N LEU A 31 11.05 5.51 -11.10
CA LEU A 31 10.24 5.66 -9.89
C LEU A 31 9.02 6.54 -10.16
N ILE A 32 7.88 6.12 -9.61
CA ILE A 32 6.63 6.86 -9.58
C ILE A 32 6.28 7.09 -8.11
N ILE A 33 5.91 8.32 -7.78
CA ILE A 33 5.41 8.69 -6.46
C ILE A 33 3.94 9.03 -6.61
N HIS A 34 3.11 8.45 -5.76
CA HIS A 34 1.66 8.63 -5.79
C HIS A 34 1.09 8.79 -4.40
N LYS A 35 0.04 9.61 -4.25
CA LYS A 35 -0.54 9.98 -2.97
C LYS A 35 -2.05 9.93 -3.05
N LEU A 36 -2.67 9.20 -2.12
CA LEU A 36 -4.11 9.14 -1.96
C LEU A 36 -4.50 9.50 -0.53
N LEU A 37 -5.76 9.90 -0.31
CA LEU A 37 -6.33 9.90 1.04
C LEU A 37 -6.36 8.46 1.57
N SER A 38 -5.99 8.27 2.83
CA SER A 38 -6.03 6.94 3.46
C SER A 38 -7.44 6.38 3.56
N GLU A 39 -8.44 7.25 3.65
CA GLU A 39 -9.86 6.90 3.70
C GLU A 39 -10.65 7.78 2.73
N ASN A 40 -11.31 7.15 1.76
CA ASN A 40 -12.27 7.79 0.87
C ASN A 40 -13.29 6.76 0.37
N PRO A 41 -14.23 6.34 1.25
CA PRO A 41 -15.11 5.20 1.00
C PRO A 41 -16.06 5.39 -0.20
N GLU A 42 -16.31 6.64 -0.62
CA GLU A 42 -17.10 6.94 -1.83
C GLU A 42 -16.37 6.57 -3.14
N ARG A 43 -15.03 6.48 -3.10
CA ARG A 43 -14.20 6.24 -4.29
C ARG A 43 -13.49 4.89 -4.26
N TYR A 44 -13.05 4.43 -3.09
CA TYR A 44 -12.30 3.18 -2.96
C TYR A 44 -12.36 2.63 -1.54
N GLN A 45 -12.24 1.30 -1.43
CA GLN A 45 -12.21 0.60 -0.15
C GLN A 45 -10.82 0.59 0.49
N ASP A 46 -9.75 0.53 -0.31
CA ASP A 46 -8.37 0.52 0.17
C ASP A 46 -7.49 1.41 -0.72
N ALA A 47 -6.81 2.38 -0.10
CA ALA A 47 -5.99 3.36 -0.80
C ALA A 47 -4.75 2.73 -1.47
N GLY A 48 -4.17 1.67 -0.88
CA GLY A 48 -3.02 0.99 -1.44
C GLY A 48 -3.38 0.22 -2.71
N VAL A 49 -4.48 -0.53 -2.67
CA VAL A 49 -5.02 -1.23 -3.85
C VAL A 49 -5.39 -0.24 -4.94
N GLN A 50 -6.10 0.84 -4.58
CA GLN A 50 -6.48 1.87 -5.54
C GLN A 50 -5.25 2.52 -6.19
N GLY A 51 -4.23 2.86 -5.41
CA GLY A 51 -3.03 3.47 -5.97
C GLY A 51 -2.25 2.54 -6.90
N ILE A 52 -2.20 1.23 -6.62
CA ILE A 52 -1.64 0.25 -7.58
C ILE A 52 -2.45 0.25 -8.88
N ARG A 53 -3.79 0.30 -8.81
CA ARG A 53 -4.64 0.36 -10.01
C ARG A 53 -4.39 1.62 -10.83
N GLU A 54 -4.29 2.78 -10.19
CA GLU A 54 -4.04 4.05 -10.87
C GLU A 54 -2.66 4.05 -11.54
N ILE A 55 -1.62 3.54 -10.87
CA ILE A 55 -0.24 3.48 -11.42
C ILE A 55 -0.14 2.49 -12.59
N LEU A 56 -0.86 1.37 -12.53
CA LEU A 56 -0.89 0.36 -13.58
C LEU A 56 -1.98 0.63 -14.65
N GLU A 57 -2.75 1.71 -14.51
CA GLU A 57 -3.86 2.10 -15.38
C GLU A 57 -4.91 0.97 -15.53
N ILE A 58 -5.21 0.27 -14.43
CA ILE A 58 -6.13 -0.89 -14.42
C ILE A 58 -7.54 -0.44 -14.02
N PRO A 59 -8.56 -0.72 -14.86
CA PRO A 59 -9.96 -0.49 -14.51
C PRO A 59 -10.41 -1.21 -13.22
N VAL A 60 -11.36 -0.64 -12.49
CA VAL A 60 -11.83 -1.14 -11.19
C VAL A 60 -12.38 -2.57 -11.26
N ASP A 61 -12.99 -2.95 -12.38
CA ASP A 61 -13.61 -4.25 -12.64
C ASP A 61 -12.62 -5.33 -13.10
N ARG A 62 -11.36 -4.96 -13.36
CA ARG A 62 -10.31 -5.88 -13.80
C ARG A 62 -9.44 -6.33 -12.63
N PRO A 63 -8.96 -7.58 -12.60
CA PRO A 63 -8.00 -8.03 -11.60
C PRO A 63 -6.63 -7.36 -11.82
N ILE A 64 -5.88 -7.13 -10.73
CA ILE A 64 -4.48 -6.68 -10.79
C ILE A 64 -3.60 -7.86 -11.25
N PRO A 65 -2.74 -7.71 -12.29
CA PRO A 65 -1.89 -8.77 -12.80
C PRO A 65 -0.74 -9.05 -11.84
N SER A 66 -0.95 -9.98 -10.90
CA SER A 66 0.04 -10.31 -9.86
C SER A 66 1.36 -10.86 -10.42
N ASP A 67 1.34 -11.45 -11.61
CA ASP A 67 2.51 -11.96 -12.32
C ASP A 67 3.46 -10.84 -12.76
N ALA A 68 2.94 -9.64 -13.03
CA ALA A 68 3.69 -8.44 -13.37
C ALA A 68 4.33 -7.73 -12.15
N ILE A 69 3.99 -8.16 -10.93
CA ILE A 69 4.45 -7.56 -9.67
C ILE A 69 5.46 -8.49 -8.99
N GLU A 70 6.64 -7.97 -8.69
CA GLU A 70 7.68 -8.70 -7.96
C GLU A 70 7.44 -8.67 -6.45
N ALA A 71 7.12 -7.49 -5.93
CA ALA A 71 6.98 -7.27 -4.51
C ALA A 71 6.06 -6.09 -4.20
N ILE A 72 5.31 -6.24 -3.10
CA ILE A 72 4.59 -5.16 -2.43
C ILE A 72 5.07 -5.15 -0.99
N LYS A 73 5.61 -4.01 -0.54
CA LYS A 73 6.04 -3.79 0.85
C LYS A 73 5.12 -2.75 1.46
N MET A 74 4.37 -3.15 2.49
CA MET A 74 3.44 -2.27 3.19
C MET A 74 4.01 -1.91 4.57
N GLY A 75 4.18 -0.62 4.81
CA GLY A 75 4.28 0.00 6.12
C GLY A 75 2.96 0.68 6.48
N THR A 76 2.64 0.76 7.76
CA THR A 76 1.48 1.52 8.22
C THR A 76 1.70 2.07 9.62
N THR A 77 1.06 3.19 9.91
CA THR A 77 1.01 3.79 11.26
C THR A 77 -0.30 3.48 12.00
N VAL A 78 -1.22 2.73 11.40
CA VAL A 78 -2.56 2.46 11.98
C VAL A 78 -2.47 1.86 13.38
N ALA A 79 -1.62 0.83 13.58
CA ALA A 79 -1.47 0.19 14.89
C ALA A 79 -0.90 1.14 15.95
N THR A 80 0.13 1.92 15.59
CA THR A 80 0.75 2.89 16.49
C THR A 80 -0.23 4.00 16.87
N ASN A 81 -1.02 4.51 15.91
CA ASN A 81 -2.03 5.52 16.17
C ASN A 81 -3.15 4.97 17.04
N ALA A 82 -3.60 3.73 16.79
CA ALA A 82 -4.58 3.07 17.65
C ALA A 82 -4.09 2.95 19.10
N LEU A 83 -2.80 2.64 19.31
CA LEU A 83 -2.19 2.61 20.63
C LEU A 83 -2.16 4.01 21.28
N LEU A 84 -1.69 5.03 20.56
CA LEU A 84 -1.57 6.40 21.07
C LEU A 84 -2.93 7.03 21.39
N GLU A 85 -3.93 6.77 20.55
CA GLU A 85 -5.31 7.27 20.71
C GLU A 85 -6.18 6.39 21.62
N ARG A 86 -5.60 5.31 22.17
CA ARG A 86 -6.30 4.31 23.01
C ARG A 86 -7.54 3.71 22.33
N LYS A 87 -7.48 3.54 21.01
CA LYS A 87 -8.50 2.90 20.17
C LYS A 87 -8.20 1.41 19.97
N GLY A 88 -7.97 0.70 21.08
CA GLY A 88 -7.78 -0.75 21.08
C GLY A 88 -9.00 -1.48 21.65
N ASP A 89 -9.01 -2.81 21.49
CA ASP A 89 -10.03 -3.66 22.12
C ASP A 89 -9.82 -3.78 23.64
N ARG A 90 -10.89 -4.11 24.36
CA ARG A 90 -10.84 -4.33 25.82
C ARG A 90 -10.04 -5.59 26.15
N THR A 91 -8.96 -5.44 26.91
CA THR A 91 -8.07 -6.55 27.30
C THR A 91 -8.00 -6.72 28.83
N VAL A 92 -7.78 -7.95 29.31
CA VAL A 92 -7.47 -8.25 30.72
C VAL A 92 -6.08 -8.89 30.83
N LEU A 93 -5.33 -8.58 31.88
CA LEU A 93 -4.01 -9.16 32.16
C LEU A 93 -4.12 -10.14 33.35
N VAL A 94 -3.69 -11.39 33.16
CA VAL A 94 -3.58 -12.41 34.22
C VAL A 94 -2.11 -12.84 34.32
N ILE A 95 -1.54 -12.76 35.53
CA ILE A 95 -0.14 -13.10 35.80
C ILE A 95 -0.04 -14.10 36.96
N THR A 96 1.08 -14.81 37.05
CA THR A 96 1.39 -15.65 38.22
C THR A 96 1.56 -14.80 39.47
N LYS A 97 1.29 -15.39 40.63
CA LYS A 97 1.57 -14.76 41.93
C LYS A 97 3.07 -14.61 42.14
#